data_AF-A0A258B559-F1
#
_entry.id   AF-A0A258B559-F1
#
_cell.length_a   1.000
_cell.length_b   1.000
_cell.length_c   1.000
_cell.angle_alpha   90.00
_cell.angle_beta   90.00
_cell.angle_gamma   90.00
#
_symmetry.space_group_name_H-M   'P 1'
#
loop_
_entity.id
_entity.type
_entity.pdbx_description
1 polymer ?
#
loop_
_entity_poly.entity_id
_entity_poly.type
_entity_poly.pdbx_seq_one_letter_code
_entity_poly.pdbx_strand_id
1 'polypeptide(L)'
;MAVTAGMAFAGTACATKAAPPSHEFVTVDGLHFKLKGQTYRFVGANIWYGAYLGAPAAFGNRTRLLKELDDLKALGVTNLRVLASSELSAINNSLDPAFSSKDKGVYNQDLLTGLDFLLAEMAKRDMKAVLYLTNFWEWSGGMMAYIDYTTGKFINNGDPKYPWP
;
A
#
# COMPACT_ATOMS: atom_id res chain seq x y z
N MET A 1 56.04 42.03 -24.35
CA MET A 1 54.63 41.79 -24.75
C MET A 1 54.31 40.34 -24.40
N ALA A 2 53.34 40.14 -23.53
CA ALA A 2 53.08 38.89 -22.81
C ALA A 2 52.48 37.80 -23.71
N VAL A 3 52.94 36.56 -23.53
CA VAL A 3 52.34 35.35 -24.12
C VAL A 3 51.39 34.75 -23.08
N THR A 4 50.08 34.85 -23.30
CA THR A 4 49.05 34.23 -22.47
C THR A 4 48.84 32.78 -22.89
N ALA A 5 49.21 31.85 -22.00
CA ALA A 5 48.91 30.43 -22.16
C ALA A 5 47.45 30.16 -21.77
N GLY A 6 46.63 29.74 -22.74
CA GLY A 6 45.25 29.30 -22.51
C GLY A 6 45.21 27.89 -21.92
N MET A 7 44.77 27.76 -20.68
CA MET A 7 44.61 26.49 -19.98
C MET A 7 43.21 25.93 -20.29
N ALA A 8 43.14 24.88 -21.12
CA ALA A 8 41.88 24.22 -21.45
C ALA A 8 41.46 23.30 -20.28
N PHE A 9 40.37 23.66 -19.60
CA PHE A 9 39.71 22.78 -18.62
C PHE A 9 38.91 21.71 -19.36
N ALA A 10 39.42 20.47 -19.37
CA ALA A 10 38.66 19.31 -19.82
C ALA A 10 37.63 18.93 -18.74
N GLY A 11 36.41 19.44 -18.90
CA GLY A 11 35.26 19.04 -18.09
C GLY A 11 34.90 17.58 -18.38
N THR A 12 35.31 16.67 -17.50
CA THR A 12 34.89 15.27 -17.57
C THR A 12 33.49 15.18 -16.97
N ALA A 13 32.47 15.30 -17.82
CA ALA A 13 31.10 15.04 -17.42
C ALA A 13 30.96 13.53 -17.13
N CYS A 14 30.95 13.15 -15.86
CA CYS A 14 30.45 11.85 -15.43
C CYS A 14 28.96 11.78 -15.77
N ALA A 15 28.64 11.26 -16.95
CA ALA A 15 27.29 10.82 -17.25
C ALA A 15 26.99 9.63 -16.33
N THR A 16 26.19 9.85 -15.28
CA THR A 16 25.62 8.79 -14.47
C THR A 16 24.72 7.96 -15.37
N LYS A 17 25.22 6.81 -15.82
CA LYS A 17 24.42 5.84 -16.58
C LYS A 17 23.30 5.39 -15.65
N ALA A 18 22.08 5.84 -15.92
CA ALA A 18 20.90 5.38 -15.20
C ALA A 18 20.90 3.85 -15.24
N ALA A 19 20.71 3.22 -14.08
CA ALA A 19 20.59 1.77 -14.01
C ALA A 19 19.49 1.33 -14.98
N PRO A 20 19.72 0.27 -15.79
CA PRO A 20 18.67 -0.24 -16.65
C PRO A 20 17.43 -0.52 -15.78
N PRO A 21 16.22 -0.14 -16.23
CA PRO A 21 15.02 -0.32 -15.43
C PRO A 21 14.94 -1.78 -15.00
N SER A 22 14.87 -2.02 -13.70
CA SER A 22 14.71 -3.37 -13.16
C SER A 22 13.48 -3.98 -13.79
N HIS A 23 13.65 -5.04 -14.57
CA HIS A 23 12.57 -5.73 -15.28
C HIS A 23 11.51 -6.34 -14.35
N GLU A 24 11.70 -6.24 -13.03
CA GLU A 24 10.90 -6.88 -11.99
C GLU A 24 9.71 -6.04 -11.50
N PHE A 25 9.73 -4.72 -11.71
CA PHE A 25 8.61 -3.86 -11.35
C PHE A 25 7.63 -3.70 -12.51
N VAL A 26 6.35 -3.50 -12.16
CA VAL A 26 5.33 -3.09 -13.13
C VAL A 26 5.60 -1.63 -13.51
N THR A 27 5.77 -1.37 -14.80
CA THR A 27 5.98 -0.02 -15.36
C THR A 27 4.83 0.39 -16.25
N VAL A 28 4.84 1.63 -16.72
CA VAL A 28 3.86 2.19 -17.66
C VAL A 28 4.56 2.51 -18.98
N ASP A 29 3.92 2.13 -20.08
CA ASP A 29 4.31 2.48 -21.45
C ASP A 29 3.07 2.93 -22.23
N GLY A 30 2.96 4.26 -22.41
CA GLY A 30 1.77 4.89 -22.97
C GLY A 30 0.51 4.54 -22.16
N LEU A 31 -0.41 3.82 -22.79
CA LEU A 31 -1.70 3.40 -22.21
C LEU A 31 -1.66 2.01 -21.54
N HIS A 32 -0.50 1.36 -21.49
CA HIS A 32 -0.38 -0.03 -21.04
C HIS A 32 0.56 -0.15 -19.84
N PHE A 33 0.25 -1.09 -18.94
CA PHE A 33 1.24 -1.58 -18.00
C PHE A 33 2.20 -2.56 -18.70
N LYS A 34 3.45 -2.57 -18.24
CA LYS A 34 4.48 -3.51 -18.68
C LYS A 34 5.09 -4.23 -17.48
N LEU A 35 5.45 -5.49 -17.67
CA LEU A 35 6.22 -6.27 -16.70
C LEU A 35 7.19 -7.16 -17.48
N LYS A 36 8.48 -7.12 -17.14
CA LYS A 36 9.54 -7.84 -17.88
C LYS A 36 9.51 -7.58 -19.40
N GLY A 37 9.22 -6.34 -19.79
CA GLY A 37 9.12 -5.90 -21.19
C GLY A 37 7.85 -6.35 -21.93
N GLN A 38 7.00 -7.16 -21.31
CA GLN A 38 5.75 -7.64 -21.91
C GLN A 38 4.56 -6.81 -21.45
N THR A 39 3.50 -6.73 -22.27
CA THR A 39 2.24 -6.09 -21.87
C THR A 39 1.64 -6.85 -20.69
N TYR A 40 1.48 -6.14 -19.57
CA TYR A 40 0.90 -6.67 -18.34
C TYR A 40 -0.58 -6.28 -18.27
N ARG A 41 -1.46 -7.28 -18.21
CA ARG A 41 -2.92 -7.08 -18.07
C ARG A 41 -3.35 -7.27 -16.62
N PHE A 42 -4.12 -6.31 -16.13
CA PHE A 42 -4.59 -6.30 -14.75
C PHE A 42 -5.86 -7.15 -14.61
N VAL A 43 -5.75 -8.29 -13.93
CA VAL A 43 -6.90 -9.09 -13.44
C VAL A 43 -6.83 -9.07 -11.93
N GLY A 44 -7.77 -8.40 -11.29
CA GLY A 44 -7.63 -8.07 -9.87
C GLY A 44 -8.85 -8.33 -9.00
N ALA A 45 -8.59 -8.41 -7.70
CA ALA A 45 -9.59 -8.47 -6.65
C ALA A 45 -9.23 -7.51 -5.50
N ASN A 46 -10.22 -7.14 -4.68
CA ASN A 46 -9.98 -6.41 -3.44
C ASN A 46 -9.95 -7.41 -2.28
N ILE A 47 -8.88 -7.38 -1.48
CA ILE A 47 -8.73 -8.19 -0.26
C ILE A 47 -8.20 -7.28 0.85
N TRP A 48 -8.99 -6.27 1.20
CA TRP A 48 -8.59 -5.25 2.17
C TRP A 48 -8.13 -5.85 3.52
N TYR A 49 -8.72 -6.97 3.93
CA TYR A 49 -8.42 -7.66 5.18
C TYR A 49 -7.19 -8.59 5.11
N GLY A 50 -6.43 -8.62 4.01
CA GLY A 50 -5.33 -9.56 3.84
C GLY A 50 -4.27 -9.49 4.95
N ALA A 51 -3.88 -8.28 5.36
CA ALA A 51 -2.94 -8.08 6.46
C ALA A 51 -3.51 -8.57 7.81
N TYR A 52 -4.81 -8.37 8.02
CA TYR A 52 -5.51 -8.85 9.23
C TYR A 52 -5.50 -10.38 9.31
N LEU A 53 -5.80 -11.09 8.23
CA LEU A 53 -5.70 -12.55 8.22
C LEU A 53 -4.24 -13.04 8.34
N GLY A 54 -3.28 -12.27 7.84
CA GLY A 54 -1.85 -12.57 7.95
C GLY A 54 -1.27 -12.35 9.35
N ALA A 55 -1.95 -11.59 10.21
CA ALA A 55 -1.44 -11.20 11.52
C ALA A 55 -1.17 -12.42 12.42
N PRO A 56 -0.06 -12.45 13.17
CA PRO A 56 0.24 -13.49 14.15
C PRO A 56 -0.52 -13.25 15.48
N ALA A 57 -1.81 -12.93 15.41
CA ALA A 57 -2.66 -12.58 16.54
C ALA A 57 -3.95 -13.40 16.53
N ALA A 58 -4.73 -13.35 17.62
CA ALA A 58 -5.96 -14.13 17.78
C ALA A 58 -7.04 -13.83 16.70
N PHE A 59 -7.04 -12.62 16.14
CA PHE A 59 -7.93 -12.22 15.05
C PHE A 59 -7.40 -12.62 13.66
N GLY A 60 -6.16 -13.08 13.57
CA GLY A 60 -5.55 -13.56 12.33
C GLY A 60 -5.98 -14.98 11.98
N ASN A 61 -5.83 -15.34 10.71
CA ASN A 61 -6.10 -16.69 10.22
C ASN A 61 -5.29 -16.98 8.94
N ARG A 62 -4.02 -17.32 9.12
CA ARG A 62 -3.09 -17.57 8.02
C ARG A 62 -3.50 -18.76 7.15
N THR A 63 -4.07 -19.81 7.74
CA THR A 63 -4.56 -20.97 6.98
C THR A 63 -5.66 -20.56 6.00
N ARG A 64 -6.60 -19.72 6.44
CA ARG A 64 -7.62 -19.14 5.56
C ARG A 64 -6.98 -18.26 4.48
N LEU A 65 -6.06 -17.37 4.85
CA LEU A 65 -5.39 -16.49 3.89
C LEU A 65 -4.69 -17.28 2.77
N LEU A 66 -3.92 -18.30 3.12
CA LEU A 66 -3.21 -19.14 2.16
C LEU A 66 -4.19 -19.80 1.17
N LYS A 67 -5.28 -20.36 1.70
CA LYS A 67 -6.33 -20.97 0.88
C LYS A 67 -6.97 -19.95 -0.06
N GLU A 68 -7.32 -18.76 0.43
CA GLU A 68 -7.93 -17.71 -0.40
C GLU A 68 -6.99 -17.25 -1.53
N LEU A 69 -5.69 -17.11 -1.24
CA LEU A 69 -4.69 -16.77 -2.27
C LEU A 69 -4.53 -17.88 -3.31
N ASP A 70 -4.59 -19.16 -2.92
CA ASP A 70 -4.57 -20.30 -3.83
C ASP A 70 -5.82 -20.33 -4.72
N ASP A 71 -7.01 -20.13 -4.15
CA ASP A 71 -8.27 -20.08 -4.89
C ASP A 71 -8.26 -18.91 -5.90
N LEU A 72 -7.82 -17.72 -5.49
CA LEU A 72 -7.69 -16.55 -6.36
C LEU A 72 -6.69 -16.81 -7.50
N LYS A 73 -5.57 -17.48 -7.19
CA LYS A 73 -4.58 -17.84 -8.21
C LYS A 73 -5.16 -18.82 -9.23
N ALA A 74 -5.91 -19.82 -8.78
CA ALA A 74 -6.57 -20.79 -9.65
C ALA A 74 -7.61 -20.13 -10.58
N LEU A 75 -8.25 -19.05 -10.13
CA LEU A 75 -9.15 -18.22 -10.94
C LEU A 75 -8.43 -17.26 -11.90
N GLY A 76 -7.09 -17.22 -11.89
CA GLY A 76 -6.29 -16.35 -12.77
C GLY A 76 -6.13 -14.92 -12.28
N VAL A 77 -6.42 -14.63 -11.00
CA VAL A 77 -6.17 -13.31 -10.42
C VAL A 77 -4.66 -13.06 -10.32
N THR A 78 -4.23 -11.88 -10.78
CA THR A 78 -2.82 -11.46 -10.81
C THR A 78 -2.54 -10.27 -9.90
N ASN A 79 -3.56 -9.52 -9.49
CA ASN A 79 -3.39 -8.31 -8.68
C ASN A 79 -4.36 -8.26 -7.50
N LEU A 80 -3.88 -7.84 -6.34
CA LEU A 80 -4.71 -7.67 -5.14
C LEU A 80 -4.60 -6.24 -4.64
N ARG A 81 -5.75 -5.59 -4.44
CA ARG A 81 -5.83 -4.28 -3.78
C ARG A 81 -6.08 -4.47 -2.29
N VAL A 82 -5.18 -3.96 -1.46
CA VAL A 82 -5.04 -4.30 -0.03
C VAL A 82 -4.94 -3.02 0.80
N LEU A 83 -5.63 -3.01 1.95
CA LEU A 83 -5.50 -1.96 2.96
C LEU A 83 -4.14 -2.12 3.65
N ALA A 84 -3.31 -1.08 3.59
CA ALA A 84 -2.01 -1.06 4.27
C ALA A 84 -1.92 0.01 5.37
N SER A 85 -3.02 0.70 5.66
CA SER A 85 -3.16 1.61 6.80
C SER A 85 -4.59 1.58 7.33
N SER A 86 -4.75 1.60 8.64
CA SER A 86 -6.01 1.90 9.31
C SER A 86 -5.72 2.59 10.63
N GLU A 87 -6.65 3.41 11.06
CA GLU A 87 -6.51 4.31 12.19
C GLU A 87 -7.57 3.97 13.22
N LEU A 88 -7.16 3.66 14.45
CA LEU A 88 -8.08 3.32 15.53
C LEU A 88 -8.95 4.53 15.85
N SER A 89 -10.26 4.39 15.68
CA SER A 89 -11.16 5.53 15.76
C SER A 89 -12.27 5.30 16.78
N ALA A 90 -12.76 6.39 17.38
CA ALA A 90 -14.00 6.39 18.14
C ALA A 90 -15.25 6.34 17.24
N ILE A 91 -15.08 6.43 15.91
CA ILE A 91 -16.17 6.34 14.94
C ILE A 91 -16.73 4.91 14.89
N ASN A 92 -18.05 4.80 14.89
CA ASN A 92 -18.76 3.53 14.76
C ASN A 92 -18.40 2.82 13.44
N ASN A 93 -18.42 1.50 13.45
CA ASN A 93 -18.14 0.65 12.28
C ASN A 93 -16.73 0.82 11.69
N SER A 94 -15.77 1.30 12.48
CA SER A 94 -14.35 1.30 12.13
C SER A 94 -13.66 0.01 12.60
N LEU A 95 -12.57 -0.35 11.93
CA LEU A 95 -11.71 -1.48 12.34
C LEU A 95 -11.11 -1.26 13.73
N ASP A 96 -11.19 -2.31 14.54
CA ASP A 96 -10.54 -2.47 15.85
C ASP A 96 -10.10 -3.94 16.00
N PRO A 97 -8.79 -4.24 16.13
CA PRO A 97 -7.67 -3.29 16.21
C PRO A 97 -7.37 -2.62 14.86
N ALA A 98 -6.52 -1.59 14.87
CA ALA A 98 -6.06 -0.88 13.67
C ALA A 98 -4.53 -0.80 13.59
N PHE A 99 -3.99 -0.41 12.43
CA PHE A 99 -2.53 -0.30 12.21
C PHE A 99 -1.88 0.77 13.07
N SER A 100 -2.58 1.88 13.32
CA SER A 100 -2.09 3.01 14.12
C SER A 100 -3.21 3.57 14.99
N SER A 101 -2.83 4.37 15.98
CA SER A 101 -3.76 5.16 16.80
C SER A 101 -3.37 6.64 16.75
N LYS A 102 -4.00 7.47 17.61
CA LYS A 102 -3.63 8.88 17.80
C LYS A 102 -2.17 9.09 18.22
N ASP A 103 -1.54 8.08 18.81
CA ASP A 103 -0.16 8.14 19.26
C ASP A 103 0.81 8.07 18.07
N LYS A 104 1.38 9.22 17.73
CA LYS A 104 2.24 9.35 16.54
C LYS A 104 3.44 8.40 16.60
N GLY A 105 3.65 7.65 15.52
CA GLY A 105 4.80 6.76 15.36
C GLY A 105 4.66 5.40 16.06
N VAL A 106 3.53 5.14 16.74
CA VAL A 106 3.23 3.83 17.33
C VAL A 106 2.36 3.04 16.35
N TYR A 107 2.84 1.87 15.94
CA TYR A 107 2.15 0.99 15.02
C TYR A 107 1.92 -0.39 15.63
N ASN A 108 0.78 -0.99 15.31
CA ASN A 108 0.45 -2.36 15.64
C ASN A 108 1.38 -3.33 14.86
N GLN A 109 2.33 -3.92 15.57
CA GLN A 109 3.35 -4.79 14.98
C GLN A 109 2.77 -6.10 14.43
N ASP A 110 1.68 -6.61 14.99
CA ASP A 110 1.04 -7.82 14.49
C ASP A 110 0.43 -7.59 13.10
N LEU A 111 -0.18 -6.42 12.88
CA LEU A 111 -0.73 -6.06 11.58
C LEU A 111 0.35 -5.76 10.53
N LEU A 112 1.45 -5.11 10.92
CA LEU A 112 2.62 -4.94 10.04
C LEU A 112 3.22 -6.31 9.65
N THR A 113 3.41 -7.20 10.61
CA THR A 113 3.87 -8.58 10.36
C THR A 113 2.87 -9.35 9.50
N GLY A 114 1.58 -9.07 9.64
CA GLY A 114 0.53 -9.65 8.81
C GLY A 114 0.56 -9.17 7.37
N LEU A 115 0.86 -7.89 7.15
CA LEU A 115 1.09 -7.33 5.82
C LEU A 115 2.34 -7.95 5.17
N ASP A 116 3.44 -8.10 5.92
CA ASP A 116 4.64 -8.79 5.44
C ASP A 116 4.33 -10.22 5.00
N PHE A 117 3.59 -10.96 5.83
CA PHE A 117 3.18 -12.34 5.51
C PHE A 117 2.33 -12.38 4.25
N LEU A 118 1.34 -11.50 4.12
CA LEU A 118 0.50 -11.40 2.92
C LEU A 118 1.36 -11.16 1.66
N LEU A 119 2.25 -10.17 1.69
CA LEU A 119 3.07 -9.81 0.53
C LEU A 119 4.03 -10.94 0.14
N ALA A 120 4.62 -11.63 1.13
CA ALA A 120 5.46 -12.80 0.90
C ALA A 120 4.66 -13.95 0.24
N GLU A 121 3.44 -14.21 0.70
CA GLU A 121 2.59 -15.26 0.13
C GLU A 121 2.03 -14.91 -1.26
N MET A 122 1.76 -13.63 -1.52
CA MET A 122 1.43 -13.13 -2.86
C MET A 122 2.60 -13.32 -3.82
N ALA A 123 3.83 -13.03 -3.39
CA ALA A 123 5.03 -13.17 -4.21
C ALA A 123 5.26 -14.62 -4.66
N LYS A 124 5.04 -15.61 -3.76
CA LYS A 124 5.10 -17.04 -4.09
C LYS A 124 4.12 -17.46 -5.20
N ARG A 125 3.06 -16.69 -5.43
CA ARG A 125 2.02 -16.92 -6.44
C ARG A 125 2.14 -15.99 -7.65
N ASP A 126 3.23 -15.21 -7.73
CA ASP A 126 3.48 -14.18 -8.74
C ASP A 126 2.38 -13.10 -8.81
N MET A 127 1.67 -12.86 -7.70
CA MET A 127 0.69 -11.78 -7.59
C MET A 127 1.37 -10.44 -7.32
N LYS A 128 0.69 -9.34 -7.65
CA LYS A 128 1.14 -7.95 -7.39
C LYS A 128 0.16 -7.23 -6.48
N ALA A 129 0.64 -6.33 -5.65
CA ALA A 129 -0.17 -5.60 -4.69
C ALA A 129 -0.39 -4.14 -5.12
N VAL A 130 -1.61 -3.65 -4.94
CA VAL A 130 -1.90 -2.22 -4.84
C VAL A 130 -2.21 -1.92 -3.37
N LEU A 131 -1.26 -1.28 -2.70
CA LEU A 131 -1.40 -0.88 -1.30
C LEU A 131 -1.98 0.53 -1.24
N TYR A 132 -3.12 0.70 -0.60
CA TYR A 132 -3.65 2.02 -0.28
C TYR A 132 -3.43 2.34 1.20
N LEU A 133 -2.96 3.57 1.44
CA LEU A 133 -2.35 4.01 2.69
C LEU A 133 -3.25 4.95 3.50
N THR A 134 -4.45 5.19 3.02
CA THR A 134 -5.48 5.95 3.72
C THR A 134 -6.82 5.62 3.10
N ASN A 135 -7.89 6.08 3.73
CA ASN A 135 -9.24 5.89 3.26
C ASN A 135 -10.03 7.18 3.48
N PHE A 136 -10.82 7.56 2.48
CA PHE A 136 -11.76 8.66 2.66
C PHE A 136 -12.89 8.27 3.62
N TRP A 137 -13.29 7.00 3.58
CA TRP A 137 -14.40 6.44 4.35
C TRP A 137 -13.95 5.96 5.73
N GLU A 138 -14.92 5.88 6.62
CA GLU A 138 -14.77 5.69 8.07
C GLU A 138 -14.42 4.27 8.49
N TRP A 139 -14.69 3.27 7.66
CA TRP A 139 -14.63 1.86 8.07
C TRP A 139 -13.22 1.39 8.45
N SER A 140 -12.18 2.13 8.07
CA SER A 140 -10.78 1.90 8.50
C SER A 140 -10.23 3.05 9.34
N GLY A 141 -11.10 3.87 9.92
CA GLY A 141 -10.78 5.18 10.48
C GLY A 141 -10.63 6.22 9.37
N GLY A 142 -9.51 6.14 8.65
CA GLY A 142 -9.25 6.97 7.47
C GLY A 142 -9.10 8.44 7.80
N MET A 143 -9.45 9.29 6.84
CA MET A 143 -9.34 10.76 6.96
C MET A 143 -10.14 11.30 8.15
N MET A 144 -11.27 10.68 8.50
CA MET A 144 -12.08 11.10 9.64
C MET A 144 -11.38 10.84 10.99
N ALA A 145 -10.63 9.75 11.13
CA ALA A 145 -9.80 9.51 12.31
C ALA A 145 -8.73 10.61 12.45
N TYR A 146 -8.10 11.05 11.36
CA TYR A 146 -7.14 12.17 11.41
C TYR A 146 -7.79 13.51 11.80
N ILE A 147 -9.02 13.78 11.36
CA ILE A 147 -9.78 14.96 11.80
C ILE A 147 -10.06 14.87 13.30
N ASP A 148 -10.46 13.72 13.81
CA ASP A 148 -10.67 13.50 15.24
C ASP A 148 -9.37 13.68 16.04
N TYR A 149 -8.27 13.06 15.59
CA TYR A 149 -6.97 13.17 16.26
C TYR A 149 -6.49 14.61 16.40
N THR A 150 -6.76 15.44 15.39
CA THR A 150 -6.30 16.84 15.34
C THR A 150 -7.26 17.83 15.98
N THR A 151 -8.57 17.60 15.91
CA THR A 151 -9.60 18.56 16.35
C THR A 151 -10.39 18.11 17.58
N GLY A 152 -10.35 16.82 17.91
CA GLY A 152 -11.20 16.19 18.92
C GLY A 152 -12.68 16.10 18.51
N LYS A 153 -12.97 16.24 17.20
CA LYS A 153 -14.33 16.23 16.65
C LYS A 153 -14.43 15.15 15.58
N PHE A 154 -15.50 14.36 15.66
CA PHE A 154 -15.90 13.44 14.61
C PHE A 154 -17.43 13.41 14.50
N ILE A 155 -17.92 12.90 13.37
CA ILE A 155 -19.34 12.65 13.12
C ILE A 155 -19.44 11.18 12.71
N ASN A 156 -20.35 10.45 13.35
CA ASN A 156 -20.65 9.09 12.95
C ASN A 156 -21.45 9.11 11.65
N ASN A 157 -21.12 8.20 10.73
CA ASN A 157 -21.95 8.00 9.55
C ASN A 157 -23.37 7.58 10.00
N GLY A 158 -24.39 8.27 9.46
CA GLY A 158 -25.78 8.07 9.85
C GLY A 158 -26.19 8.73 11.19
N ASP A 159 -25.40 9.65 11.75
CA ASP A 159 -25.81 10.42 12.93
C ASP A 159 -27.09 11.24 12.62
N PRO A 160 -28.22 11.00 13.32
CA PRO A 160 -29.47 11.73 13.08
C PRO A 160 -29.36 13.24 13.28
N LYS A 161 -28.36 13.73 14.04
CA LYS A 161 -28.10 15.15 14.26
C LYS A 161 -27.39 15.82 13.08
N TYR A 162 -26.72 15.04 12.24
CA TYR A 162 -25.94 15.50 11.09
C TYR A 162 -26.29 14.65 9.86
N PRO A 163 -27.55 14.71 9.38
CA PRO A 163 -27.98 13.91 8.25
C PRO A 163 -27.13 14.26 7.02
N TRP A 164 -26.79 13.24 6.23
CA TRP A 164 -26.24 13.45 4.90
C TRP A 164 -27.28 14.21 4.06
N PRO A 165 -26.89 15.20 3.25
CA PRO A 165 -27.83 15.96 2.42
C PRO A 165 -28.62 15.08 1.44
#